data_AF-A0A7W1AN15-F1
#
_entry.id   AF-A0A7W1AN15-F1
#
_cell.length_a   1.000
_cell.length_b   1.000
_cell.length_c   1.000
_cell.angle_alpha   90.00
_cell.angle_beta   90.00
_cell.angle_gamma   90.00
#
_symmetry.space_group_name_H-M   'P 1'
#
loop_
_entity.id
_entity.type
_entity.pdbx_description
1 polymer ?
#
loop_
_entity_poly.entity_id
_entity_poly.type
_entity_poly.pdbx_seq_one_letter_code
_entity_poly.pdbx_strand_id
1 'polypeptide(L)'
;METTRDRLKARNPGPWRFYVRRYGLVHVIVDANGSPIASSVPIGSGPLLAAGPELLTALQRVAELVPEGLPAHNVAVDALERFAEREGMTLADWQPVTAPRPMLSIVGIAT
;
A
#
# COMPACT_ATOMS: atom_id res chain seq x y z
N MET A 1 9.17 25.03 6.19
CA MET A 1 9.21 24.62 4.77
C MET A 1 9.15 23.11 4.77
N GLU A 2 8.00 22.54 4.46
CA GLU A 2 7.79 21.09 4.42
C GLU A 2 8.24 20.57 3.06
N THR A 3 9.22 19.67 3.05
CA THR A 3 9.89 19.23 1.82
C THR A 3 8.95 18.32 1.03
N THR A 4 9.00 18.32 -0.30
CA THR A 4 8.17 17.41 -1.13
C THR A 4 8.28 15.93 -0.70
N ARG A 5 9.41 15.53 -0.10
CA ARG A 5 9.60 14.23 0.57
C ARG A 5 8.67 13.98 1.77
N ASP A 6 8.38 14.99 2.60
CA ASP A 6 7.48 14.87 3.76
C ASP A 6 6.02 14.65 3.33
N ARG A 7 5.56 15.34 2.28
CA ARG A 7 4.22 15.12 1.72
C ARG A 7 4.04 13.74 1.07
N LEU A 8 5.12 13.17 0.52
CA LEU A 8 5.10 11.83 -0.08
C LEU A 8 5.04 10.72 0.98
N LYS A 9 5.76 10.88 2.10
CA LYS A 9 5.65 9.99 3.27
C LYS A 9 4.25 9.99 3.89
N ALA A 10 3.56 11.14 3.84
CA ALA A 10 2.20 11.28 4.37
C ALA A 10 1.11 10.58 3.53
N ARG A 11 1.39 10.20 2.27
CA ARG A 11 0.39 9.64 1.33
C ARG A 11 0.42 8.12 1.18
N ASN A 12 1.48 7.45 1.60
CA ASN A 12 1.54 6.00 1.62
C ASN A 12 1.98 5.54 3.02
N PRO A 13 1.02 5.26 3.91
CA PRO A 13 1.31 5.16 5.34
C PRO A 13 1.92 3.80 5.76
N GLY A 14 2.15 2.85 4.84
CA GLY A 14 2.48 1.48 5.23
C GLY A 14 1.41 0.86 6.14
N PRO A 15 1.73 -0.26 6.80
CA PRO A 15 1.42 -1.54 6.18
C PRO A 15 -0.09 -1.64 5.89
N TRP A 16 -0.40 -1.80 4.62
CA TRP A 16 -1.76 -2.03 4.17
C TRP A 16 -2.35 -3.30 4.81
N ARG A 17 -3.67 -3.41 4.75
CA ARG A 17 -4.40 -4.62 5.18
C ARG A 17 -5.23 -5.15 4.02
N PHE A 18 -5.21 -6.47 3.85
CA PHE A 18 -6.06 -7.17 2.91
C PHE A 18 -7.39 -7.55 3.57
N TYR A 19 -8.50 -7.31 2.86
CA TYR A 19 -9.84 -7.71 3.26
C TYR A 19 -10.49 -8.50 2.14
N VAL A 20 -11.08 -9.65 2.46
CA VAL A 20 -11.89 -10.40 1.49
C VAL A 20 -13.08 -9.56 1.01
N ARG A 21 -13.69 -8.77 1.90
CA ARG A 21 -14.77 -7.84 1.57
C ARG A 21 -14.72 -6.59 2.46
N ARG A 22 -14.79 -5.40 1.87
CA ARG A 22 -14.85 -4.12 2.60
C ARG A 22 -15.47 -3.02 1.74
N TYR A 23 -16.26 -2.12 2.33
CA TYR A 23 -16.94 -1.02 1.61
C TYR A 23 -17.77 -1.46 0.39
N GLY A 24 -18.34 -2.68 0.41
CA GLY A 24 -19.05 -3.26 -0.74
C GLY A 24 -18.15 -3.84 -1.84
N LEU A 25 -16.83 -3.67 -1.75
CA LEU A 25 -15.83 -4.19 -2.69
C LEU A 25 -15.29 -5.55 -2.22
N VAL A 26 -14.81 -6.35 -3.16
CA VAL A 26 -14.19 -7.66 -2.92
C VAL A 26 -12.68 -7.60 -3.09
N HIS A 27 -11.94 -8.38 -2.29
CA HIS A 27 -10.47 -8.48 -2.31
C HIS A 27 -9.80 -7.10 -2.31
N VAL A 28 -9.91 -6.40 -1.19
CA VAL A 28 -9.56 -4.99 -1.05
C VAL A 28 -8.26 -4.86 -0.26
N ILE A 29 -7.36 -4.04 -0.75
CA ILE A 29 -6.20 -3.56 -0.02
C ILE A 29 -6.53 -2.16 0.49
N VAL A 30 -6.38 -1.94 1.79
CA VAL A 30 -6.52 -0.60 2.40
C VAL A 30 -5.23 -0.18 3.05
N ASP A 31 -4.92 1.11 3.05
CA ASP A 31 -3.77 1.66 3.75
C ASP A 31 -3.96 1.61 5.29
N ALA A 32 -2.94 1.98 6.07
CA ALA A 32 -3.07 2.07 7.53
C ALA A 32 -4.16 3.05 8.01
N ASN A 33 -4.55 4.04 7.20
CA ASN A 33 -5.61 4.99 7.50
C ASN A 33 -7.00 4.45 7.14
N GLY A 34 -7.10 3.26 6.55
CA GLY A 34 -8.35 2.62 6.13
C GLY A 34 -8.86 3.08 4.75
N SER A 35 -8.07 3.83 4.00
CA SER A 35 -8.37 4.25 2.62
C SER A 35 -8.12 3.10 1.65
N PRO A 36 -9.02 2.83 0.69
CA PRO A 36 -8.80 1.78 -0.31
C PRO A 36 -7.64 2.15 -1.25
N ILE A 37 -6.65 1.27 -1.34
CA ILE A 37 -5.53 1.36 -2.29
C ILE A 37 -5.89 0.61 -3.57
N ALA A 38 -6.45 -0.60 -3.44
CA ALA A 38 -6.81 -1.46 -4.57
C ALA A 38 -8.02 -2.34 -4.24
N SER A 39 -8.74 -2.78 -5.26
CA SER A 39 -9.85 -3.74 -5.15
C SER A 39 -9.82 -4.73 -6.31
N SER A 40 -10.58 -5.83 -6.21
CA SER A 40 -10.59 -6.92 -7.21
C SER A 40 -9.22 -7.56 -7.40
N VAL A 41 -8.41 -7.58 -6.35
CA VAL A 41 -7.08 -8.18 -6.39
C VAL A 41 -7.23 -9.71 -6.57
N PRO A 42 -6.37 -10.37 -7.36
CA PRO A 42 -6.48 -11.81 -7.58
C PRO A 42 -6.50 -12.60 -6.27
N ILE A 43 -7.46 -13.52 -6.13
CA ILE A 43 -7.67 -14.27 -4.88
C ILE A 43 -6.44 -15.07 -4.46
N GLY A 44 -5.69 -15.62 -5.42
CA GLY A 44 -4.45 -16.35 -5.17
C GLY A 44 -3.33 -15.49 -4.59
N SER A 45 -3.40 -14.16 -4.75
CA SER A 45 -2.45 -13.22 -4.18
C SER A 45 -2.86 -12.73 -2.79
N GLY A 46 -4.11 -12.97 -2.37
CA GLY A 46 -4.67 -12.50 -1.09
C GLY A 46 -3.83 -12.88 0.13
N PRO A 47 -3.46 -14.17 0.31
CA PRO A 47 -2.63 -14.60 1.44
C PRO A 47 -1.24 -13.92 1.47
N LEU A 48 -0.61 -13.77 0.31
CA LEU A 48 0.70 -13.11 0.20
C LEU A 48 0.61 -11.62 0.55
N LEU A 49 -0.44 -10.94 0.06
CA LEU A 49 -0.69 -9.53 0.34
C LEU A 49 -1.05 -9.28 1.80
N ALA A 50 -1.73 -10.24 2.45
CA ALA A 50 -2.02 -10.20 3.88
C ALA A 50 -0.76 -10.41 4.74
N ALA A 51 0.17 -11.27 4.30
CA ALA A 51 1.42 -11.57 5.00
C ALA A 51 2.50 -10.49 4.82
N GLY A 52 2.41 -9.67 3.77
CA GLY A 52 3.40 -8.63 3.44
C GLY A 52 3.83 -7.75 4.63
N PRO A 53 2.90 -7.16 5.40
CA PRO A 53 3.20 -6.40 6.61
C PRO A 53 4.06 -7.14 7.65
N GLU A 54 3.71 -8.39 7.94
CA GLU A 54 4.41 -9.21 8.92
C GLU A 54 5.80 -9.59 8.40
N LEU A 55 5.93 -9.86 7.10
CA LEU A 55 7.21 -10.14 6.45
C LEU A 55 8.15 -8.92 6.49
N LEU A 56 7.65 -7.72 6.23
CA LEU A 56 8.45 -6.49 6.34
C LEU A 56 8.93 -6.28 7.77
N THR A 57 8.06 -6.51 8.76
CA THR A 57 8.41 -6.42 10.18
C THR A 57 9.47 -7.45 10.56
N ALA A 58 9.37 -8.68 10.04
CA ALA A 58 10.37 -9.72 10.26
C ALA A 58 11.73 -9.32 9.66
N LEU A 59 11.76 -8.78 8.44
CA LEU A 59 12.99 -8.30 7.80
C LEU A 59 13.62 -7.14 8.56
N GLN A 60 12.82 -6.18 9.06
CA GLN A 60 13.31 -5.09 9.90
C GLN A 60 14.00 -5.62 11.16
N ARG A 61 13.38 -6.59 11.85
CA ARG A 61 13.98 -7.23 13.02
C ARG A 61 15.29 -7.94 12.69
N VAL A 62 15.38 -8.59 11.53
CA VAL A 62 16.64 -9.24 11.08
C VAL A 62 17.72 -8.18 10.85
N ALA A 63 17.40 -7.07 10.18
CA ALA A 63 18.36 -5.99 9.96
C ALA A 63 18.84 -5.34 11.26
N GLU A 64 17.98 -5.21 12.27
CA GLU A 64 18.32 -4.60 13.56
C GLU A 64 19.09 -5.53 14.51
N LEU A 65 18.75 -6.82 14.54
CA LEU A 65 19.25 -7.76 15.55
C LEU A 65 20.43 -8.61 15.07
N VAL A 66 20.60 -8.78 13.75
CA VAL A 66 21.69 -9.58 13.19
C VAL A 66 22.90 -8.68 12.96
N PRO A 67 24.11 -9.06 13.45
CA PRO A 67 25.33 -8.31 13.20
C PRO A 67 25.59 -8.03 11.71
N GLU A 68 26.10 -6.82 11.45
CA GLU A 68 26.54 -6.41 10.12
C GLU A 68 27.61 -7.36 9.55
N GLY A 69 27.58 -7.55 8.23
CA GLY A 69 28.51 -8.44 7.52
C GLY A 69 28.06 -9.91 7.44
N LEU A 70 27.05 -10.31 8.23
CA LEU A 70 26.43 -11.63 8.06
C LEU A 70 25.49 -11.65 6.85
N PRO A 71 25.41 -12.77 6.10
CA PRO A 71 24.54 -12.87 4.92
C PRO A 71 23.08 -12.53 5.21
N ALA A 72 22.55 -12.93 6.37
CA ALA A 72 21.17 -12.66 6.75
C ALA A 72 20.88 -11.16 6.97
N HIS A 73 21.82 -10.43 7.57
CA HIS A 73 21.72 -8.97 7.72
C HIS A 73 21.69 -8.28 6.36
N ASN A 74 22.65 -8.61 5.49
CA ASN A 74 22.78 -7.99 4.18
C ASN A 74 21.55 -8.24 3.30
N VAL A 75 21.01 -9.46 3.33
CA VAL A 75 19.78 -9.81 2.60
C VAL A 75 18.57 -9.03 3.13
N ALA A 76 18.46 -8.86 4.45
CA ALA A 76 17.35 -8.12 5.04
C ALA A 76 17.39 -6.63 4.67
N VAL A 77 18.56 -5.98 4.78
CA VAL A 77 18.76 -4.58 4.40
C VAL A 77 18.44 -4.37 2.91
N ASP A 78 19.03 -5.19 2.04
CA ASP A 78 18.84 -5.09 0.59
C ASP A 78 17.36 -5.34 0.18
N ALA A 79 16.67 -6.26 0.85
CA ALA A 79 15.23 -6.48 0.62
C ALA A 79 14.39 -5.25 1.04
N LEU A 80 14.72 -4.62 2.18
CA LEU A 80 14.03 -3.43 2.68
C LEU A 80 14.29 -2.21 1.79
N GLU A 81 15.53 -2.03 1.32
CA GLU A 81 15.90 -0.94 0.40
C GLU A 81 15.18 -1.08 -0.94
N ARG A 82 15.22 -2.27 -1.56
CA ARG A 82 14.47 -2.52 -2.81
C ARG A 82 12.97 -2.32 -2.65
N PHE A 83 12.42 -2.69 -1.50
CA PHE A 83 11.02 -2.43 -1.19
C PHE A 83 10.75 -0.92 -1.15
N ALA A 84 11.58 -0.15 -0.42
CA ALA A 84 11.44 1.30 -0.33
C ALA A 84 11.60 2.02 -1.68
N GLU A 85 12.54 1.57 -2.52
CA GLU A 85 12.71 2.08 -3.88
C GLU A 85 11.48 1.84 -4.74
N ARG A 86 10.94 0.62 -4.73
CA ARG A 86 9.74 0.25 -5.50
C ARG A 86 8.50 1.01 -5.05
N GLU A 87 8.33 1.19 -3.74
CA GLU A 87 7.28 2.06 -3.19
C GLU A 87 7.45 3.50 -3.70
N GLY A 88 8.69 4.01 -3.73
CA GLY A 88 9.02 5.34 -4.25
C GLY A 88 8.75 5.50 -5.75
N MET A 89 9.05 4.48 -6.57
CA MET A 89 8.75 4.48 -8.01
C MET A 89 7.25 4.42 -8.29
N THR A 90 6.52 3.58 -7.56
CA THR A 90 5.06 3.46 -7.69
C THR A 90 4.37 4.78 -7.36
N LEU A 91 4.90 5.55 -6.41
CA LEU A 91 4.45 6.90 -6.09
C LEU A 91 4.75 7.93 -7.20
N ALA A 92 5.84 7.76 -7.96
CA ALA A 92 6.19 8.65 -9.06
C ALA A 92 5.32 8.42 -10.30
N ASP A 93 4.94 7.16 -10.56
CA ASP A 93 4.07 6.77 -11.69
C ASP A 93 2.56 6.93 -11.36
N TRP A 94 2.21 7.19 -10.10
CA TRP A 94 0.83 7.39 -9.70
C TRP A 94 0.27 8.69 -10.28
N GLN A 95 -0.62 8.57 -11.26
CA GLN A 95 -1.54 9.64 -11.62
C GLN A 95 -2.86 9.49 -10.84
N PRO A 96 -3.34 10.53 -10.14
CA PRO A 96 -4.69 10.49 -9.61
C PRO A 96 -5.66 10.29 -10.77
N VAL A 97 -6.43 9.20 -10.75
CA VAL A 97 -7.59 9.07 -11.62
C VAL A 97 -8.58 10.15 -11.20
N THR A 98 -8.55 11.31 -11.86
CA THR A 98 -9.62 12.30 -11.81
C THR A 98 -10.82 11.70 -12.54
N ALA A 99 -11.54 10.80 -11.85
CA ALA A 99 -12.85 10.39 -12.32
C ALA A 99 -13.73 11.65 -12.41
N PRO A 100 -14.35 11.96 -13.56
CA PRO A 100 -15.29 13.07 -13.64
C PRO A 100 -16.40 12.84 -12.61
N ARG A 101 -16.71 13.89 -11.82
CA ARG A 101 -17.79 13.82 -10.82
C ARG A 101 -19.06 13.33 -11.52
N PRO A 102 -19.70 12.24 -11.08
CA PRO A 102 -20.99 11.85 -11.64
C PRO A 102 -21.99 12.97 -11.32
N MET A 103 -22.45 13.66 -12.37
CA MET A 103 -23.60 14.56 -12.27
C MET A 103 -24.83 13.69 -12.02
N LEU A 104 -25.29 13.65 -10.77
CA LEU A 104 -26.60 13.12 -10.42
C LEU A 104 -27.66 14.02 -11.06
N SER A 105 -28.23 13.56 -12.17
CA SER A 105 -29.47 14.09 -12.73
C SER A 105 -30.64 13.53 -11.93
N ILE A 106 -31.30 14.38 -11.13
CA ILE A 106 -32.59 14.04 -10.53
C ILE A 106 -33.63 14.17 -11.65
N VAL A 107 -34.07 13.03 -12.19
CA VAL A 107 -35.23 12.98 -13.09
C VAL A 107 -36.47 13.02 -12.22
N GLY A 108 -37.08 14.20 -12.09
CA GLY A 108 -38.39 14.37 -11.46
C GLY A 108 -39.46 13.63 -12.26
N ILE A 109 -40.13 12.67 -11.63
CA ILE A 109 -41.30 12.02 -12.19
C ILE A 109 -42.48 12.93 -11.86
N ALA A 110 -43.03 13.61 -12.86
CA ALA A 110 -44.29 14.34 -12.70
C ALA A 110 -45.44 13.32 -12.68
N THR A 111 -46.16 13.26 -11.56
CA THR A 111 -47.48 12.63 -11.43
C THR A 111 -48.57 13.49 -12.03
#